data_AF-A0AAU7XFX9-F1
#
_entry.id   AF-A0AAU7XFX9-F1
#
_cell.length_a   1.000
_cell.length_b   1.000
_cell.length_c   1.000
_cell.angle_alpha   90.00
_cell.angle_beta   90.00
_cell.angle_gamma   90.00
#
_symmetry.space_group_name_H-M   'P 1'
#
loop_
_entity.id
_entity.type
_entity.pdbx_description
1 polymer ?
#
loop_
_entity_poly.entity_id
_entity_poly.type
_entity_poly.pdbx_seq_one_letter_code
_entity_poly.pdbx_strand_id
1 'polypeptide(L)'
;MLTVMVNGVASDATGTLSGAGLTKTGTGVYTLTSGSPADVTTRLRALVFTAAVGITAPQATTISVQASDGILTTTDTATSLLVSPVDASGPTGQGWGDVHMVTFKGLAYDFMAVGDYTLVKSVEPGNAFDIQIRTSGEHGVMSYTTEIAAQVGANTVDFELDGAVKLNGVATPIAVGSVRKIDGGTISRTKDDTYVVNWETGESLKVVNKGGEYFDEMVSLGPNARPGSVVGLLGANTTQANDIQLADGTVLHNPTNDELVGAYASSWSVGTDLSLLDDGGLLPAAMSNLGDAATPFNGKSSIDLAGFDASKATLAFSEDAAGGFGTLTVTSGSQHTAILLMGQYAAAGFGLANDGHGGTTIDYQPPRPTLLG
;
A
#
# COMPACT_ATOMS: atom_id res chain seq x y z
N MET A 1 3.09 41.39 -17.80
CA MET A 1 4.14 40.39 -18.02
C MET A 1 4.58 39.84 -16.68
N LEU A 2 4.89 38.55 -16.60
CA LEU A 2 5.49 37.95 -15.41
C LEU A 2 6.82 37.30 -15.81
N THR A 3 7.82 37.39 -14.93
CA THR A 3 9.10 36.72 -15.14
C THR A 3 9.50 35.93 -13.89
N VAL A 4 9.71 34.63 -14.05
CA VAL A 4 10.37 33.76 -13.07
C VAL A 4 11.88 33.89 -13.30
N MET A 5 12.60 34.25 -12.25
CA MET A 5 14.03 34.54 -12.32
C MET A 5 14.82 33.75 -11.28
N VAL A 6 16.01 33.33 -11.67
CA VAL A 6 17.04 32.78 -10.79
C VAL A 6 18.26 33.67 -10.91
N ASN A 7 18.77 34.16 -9.77
CA ASN A 7 19.89 35.12 -9.74
C ASN A 7 19.68 36.34 -10.66
N GLY A 8 18.44 36.83 -10.75
CA GLY A 8 18.06 37.99 -11.58
C GLY A 8 17.92 37.71 -13.07
N VAL A 9 18.05 36.44 -13.52
CA VAL A 9 17.94 36.05 -14.93
C VAL A 9 16.68 35.21 -15.14
N ALA A 10 15.91 35.51 -16.19
CA ALA A 10 14.74 34.71 -16.55
C ALA A 10 15.10 33.23 -16.74
N SER A 11 14.43 32.35 -16.00
CA SER A 11 14.81 30.94 -15.91
C SER A 11 13.61 30.07 -15.56
N ASP A 12 13.63 28.82 -16.02
CA ASP A 12 12.71 27.76 -15.58
C ASP A 12 13.42 26.75 -14.63
N ALA A 13 14.69 26.98 -14.29
CA ALA A 13 15.54 26.01 -13.59
C ALA A 13 15.01 25.62 -12.20
N THR A 14 14.23 26.50 -11.56
CA THR A 14 13.64 26.28 -10.24
C THR A 14 12.14 26.01 -10.27
N GLY A 15 11.50 26.16 -11.43
CA GLY A 15 10.07 25.92 -11.59
C GLY A 15 9.41 26.76 -12.67
N THR A 16 8.10 26.56 -12.83
CA THR A 16 7.27 27.22 -13.83
C THR A 16 5.96 27.73 -13.23
N LEU A 17 5.32 28.69 -13.90
CA LEU A 17 4.01 29.22 -13.51
C LEU A 17 2.90 28.68 -14.40
N SER A 18 1.74 28.46 -13.80
CA SER A 18 0.50 28.11 -14.51
C SER A 18 -0.70 28.86 -13.93
N GLY A 19 -1.76 29.00 -14.72
CA GLY A 19 -3.00 29.66 -14.31
C GLY A 19 -3.85 30.12 -15.49
N ALA A 20 -5.12 30.44 -15.23
CA ALA A 20 -6.06 30.85 -16.27
C ALA A 20 -5.62 32.15 -16.96
N GLY A 21 -5.53 32.13 -18.29
CA GLY A 21 -5.08 33.27 -19.09
C GLY A 21 -3.58 33.54 -19.05
N LEU A 22 -2.78 32.66 -18.43
CA LEU A 22 -1.32 32.75 -18.46
C LEU A 22 -0.79 31.98 -19.67
N THR A 23 0.03 32.63 -20.49
CA THR A 23 0.72 32.02 -21.63
C THR A 23 2.23 32.16 -21.43
N LYS A 24 2.95 31.04 -21.47
CA LYS A 24 4.42 31.05 -21.46
C LYS A 24 4.92 31.49 -22.84
N THR A 25 5.72 32.55 -22.88
CA THR A 25 6.21 33.16 -24.12
C THR A 25 7.73 33.01 -24.30
N GLY A 26 8.42 32.50 -23.28
CA GLY A 26 9.85 32.19 -23.30
C GLY A 26 10.29 31.53 -22.00
N THR A 27 11.58 31.21 -21.90
CA THR A 27 12.19 30.66 -20.68
C THR A 27 11.96 31.62 -19.51
N GLY A 28 11.23 31.19 -18.48
CA GLY A 28 10.88 32.01 -17.33
C GLY A 28 9.98 33.22 -17.65
N VAL A 29 9.50 33.42 -18.89
CA VAL A 29 8.72 34.62 -19.27
C VAL A 29 7.30 34.24 -19.63
N TYR A 30 6.34 34.94 -19.04
CA TYR A 30 4.92 34.70 -19.18
C TYR A 30 4.16 36.00 -19.49
N THR A 31 3.11 35.88 -20.29
CA THR A 31 2.13 36.94 -20.53
C THR A 31 0.79 36.52 -19.95
N LEU A 32 0.14 37.45 -19.24
CA LEU A 32 -1.20 37.24 -18.70
C LEU A 32 -2.18 38.01 -19.57
N THR A 33 -3.30 37.39 -19.94
CA THR A 33 -4.36 38.04 -20.71
C THR A 33 -4.79 39.35 -20.03
N SER A 34 -4.82 40.44 -20.80
CA SER A 34 -5.28 41.75 -20.34
C SER A 34 -6.75 41.71 -19.94
N GLY A 35 -7.18 42.70 -19.16
CA GLY A 35 -8.56 42.79 -18.67
C GLY A 35 -8.73 43.96 -17.71
N SER A 36 -9.88 44.02 -17.05
CA SER A 36 -10.08 44.99 -15.97
C SER A 36 -9.07 44.74 -14.82
N PRO A 37 -8.77 45.75 -13.99
CA PRO A 37 -7.91 45.55 -12.82
C PRO A 37 -8.39 44.42 -11.90
N ALA A 38 -9.71 44.23 -11.77
CA ALA A 38 -10.30 43.15 -10.97
C ALA A 38 -10.06 41.76 -11.57
N ASP A 39 -10.18 41.61 -12.89
CA ASP A 39 -9.95 40.34 -13.58
C ASP A 39 -8.48 39.92 -13.52
N VAL A 40 -7.58 40.87 -13.78
CA VAL A 40 -6.13 40.66 -13.70
C VAL A 40 -5.73 40.28 -12.28
N THR A 41 -6.26 40.97 -11.26
CA THR A 41 -6.01 40.65 -9.85
C THR A 41 -6.48 39.24 -9.50
N THR A 42 -7.67 38.85 -9.96
CA THR A 42 -8.22 37.50 -9.73
C THR A 42 -7.31 36.43 -10.33
N ARG A 43 -6.86 36.61 -11.58
CA ARG A 43 -5.96 35.66 -12.26
C ARG A 43 -4.59 35.58 -11.58
N LEU A 44 -4.03 36.72 -11.17
CA LEU A 44 -2.75 36.75 -10.45
C LEU A 44 -2.81 35.98 -9.14
N ARG A 45 -3.91 36.11 -8.37
CA ARG A 45 -4.12 35.36 -7.12
C ARG A 45 -4.31 33.86 -7.32
N ALA A 46 -4.72 33.44 -8.51
CA ALA A 46 -4.95 32.04 -8.86
C ALA A 46 -3.74 31.37 -9.53
N LEU A 47 -2.61 32.06 -9.67
CA LEU A 47 -1.41 31.46 -10.25
C LEU A 47 -0.83 30.38 -9.33
N VAL A 48 -0.37 29.30 -9.94
CA VAL A 48 0.31 28.20 -9.27
C VAL A 48 1.76 28.17 -9.74
N PHE A 49 2.70 28.13 -8.80
CA PHE A 49 4.10 27.85 -9.06
C PHE A 49 4.37 26.36 -8.85
N THR A 50 4.90 25.70 -9.88
CA THR A 50 5.32 24.30 -9.83
C THR A 50 6.84 24.26 -9.81
N ALA A 51 7.42 23.81 -8.69
CA ALA A 51 8.87 23.69 -8.55
C ALA A 51 9.47 22.69 -9.54
N ALA A 52 10.70 22.94 -9.98
CA ALA A 52 11.45 22.02 -10.82
C ALA A 52 11.92 20.80 -10.00
N VAL A 53 11.92 19.63 -10.62
CA VAL A 53 12.47 18.40 -10.02
C VAL A 53 14.00 18.38 -10.24
N GLY A 54 14.76 17.85 -9.29
CA GLY A 54 16.20 17.59 -9.46
C GLY A 54 17.13 18.76 -9.12
N ILE A 55 16.67 19.76 -8.38
CA ILE A 55 17.52 20.84 -7.85
C ILE A 55 18.41 20.31 -6.73
N THR A 56 19.70 20.58 -6.78
CA THR A 56 20.71 19.95 -5.90
C THR A 56 21.12 20.79 -4.69
N ALA A 57 20.75 22.07 -4.66
CA ALA A 57 20.93 22.96 -3.51
C ALA A 57 19.78 24.00 -3.44
N PRO A 58 19.47 24.58 -2.26
CA PRO A 58 18.43 25.57 -2.14
C PRO A 58 18.70 26.78 -3.04
N GLN A 59 17.72 27.14 -3.85
CA GLN A 59 17.86 28.18 -4.85
C GLN A 59 16.72 29.20 -4.75
N ALA A 60 17.08 30.46 -4.54
CA ALA A 60 16.13 31.56 -4.51
C ALA A 60 15.58 31.82 -5.92
N THR A 61 14.26 31.97 -6.00
CA THR A 61 13.50 32.27 -7.21
C THR A 61 12.71 33.53 -7.00
N THR A 62 12.92 34.54 -7.84
CA THR A 62 12.16 35.78 -7.79
C THR A 62 11.10 35.76 -8.88
N ILE A 63 9.86 36.12 -8.53
CA ILE A 63 8.80 36.34 -9.50
C ILE A 63 8.60 37.85 -9.63
N SER A 64 8.84 38.39 -10.81
CA SER A 64 8.49 39.77 -11.13
C SER A 64 7.15 39.84 -11.84
N VAL A 65 6.41 40.91 -11.53
CA VAL A 65 5.15 41.25 -12.20
C VAL A 65 5.30 42.67 -12.75
N GLN A 66 5.16 42.80 -14.06
CA GLN A 66 5.13 44.09 -14.74
C GLN A 66 3.72 44.35 -15.30
N ALA A 67 3.15 45.49 -14.92
CA ALA A 67 1.85 45.95 -15.40
C ALA A 67 2.01 47.25 -16.18
N SER A 68 1.26 47.39 -17.27
CA SER A 68 1.20 48.61 -18.07
C SER A 68 -0.22 48.87 -18.53
N ASP A 69 -0.61 50.15 -18.55
CA ASP A 69 -1.86 50.65 -19.13
C ASP A 69 -1.64 51.33 -20.50
N GLY A 70 -0.45 51.19 -21.08
CA GLY A 70 -0.04 51.84 -22.33
C GLY A 70 0.49 53.26 -22.16
N ILE A 71 0.39 53.86 -20.97
CA ILE A 71 0.97 55.17 -20.63
C ILE A 71 2.12 54.98 -19.66
N LEU A 72 1.88 54.25 -18.57
CA LEU A 72 2.85 53.95 -17.52
C LEU A 72 3.13 52.46 -17.50
N THR A 73 4.33 52.11 -17.02
CA THR A 73 4.70 50.74 -16.69
C THR A 73 5.26 50.72 -15.28
N THR A 74 4.78 49.79 -14.46
CA THR A 74 5.30 49.53 -13.12
C THR A 74 5.74 48.08 -13.01
N THR A 75 6.78 47.82 -12.22
CA THR A 75 7.32 46.48 -11.99
C THR A 75 7.45 46.23 -10.49
N ASP A 76 6.94 45.09 -10.04
CA ASP A 76 7.13 44.56 -8.69
C ASP A 76 8.03 43.33 -8.76
N THR A 77 9.02 43.25 -7.87
CA THR A 77 9.96 42.11 -7.74
C THR A 77 10.03 41.62 -6.29
N ALA A 78 9.06 41.97 -5.44
CA ALA A 78 9.09 41.68 -4.01
C ALA A 78 8.79 40.21 -3.69
N THR A 79 8.23 39.45 -4.63
CA THR A 79 7.90 38.03 -4.42
C THR A 79 9.14 37.18 -4.66
N SER A 80 9.64 36.56 -3.59
CA SER A 80 10.73 35.59 -3.62
C SER A 80 10.28 34.27 -3.01
N LEU A 81 10.67 33.17 -3.63
CA LEU A 81 10.46 31.80 -3.18
C LEU A 81 11.84 31.17 -2.97
N LEU A 82 12.00 30.39 -1.89
CA LEU A 82 13.15 29.51 -1.75
C LEU A 82 12.73 28.13 -2.25
N VAL A 83 13.32 27.67 -3.35
CA VAL A 83 13.09 26.32 -3.85
C VAL A 83 14.23 25.45 -3.36
N SER A 84 13.93 24.62 -2.36
CA SER A 84 14.90 23.69 -1.80
C SER A 84 14.99 22.42 -2.63
N PRO A 85 16.14 21.71 -2.59
CA PRO A 85 16.18 20.32 -2.95
C PRO A 85 15.11 19.66 -2.12
N VAL A 86 14.21 19.00 -2.82
CA VAL A 86 13.62 17.81 -2.27
C VAL A 86 14.80 16.88 -2.01
N ASP A 87 15.09 16.58 -0.74
CA ASP A 87 15.86 15.38 -0.44
C ASP A 87 15.16 14.28 -1.23
N ALA A 88 15.85 13.69 -2.20
CA ALA A 88 15.21 12.76 -3.12
C ALA A 88 14.55 11.56 -2.40
N SER A 89 14.86 11.39 -1.11
CA SER A 89 14.08 10.63 -0.14
C SER A 89 13.30 11.58 0.78
N GLY A 90 11.97 11.51 0.79
CA GLY A 90 11.19 12.08 1.88
C GLY A 90 11.45 11.33 3.20
N PRO A 91 10.78 11.71 4.31
CA PRO A 91 10.94 11.04 5.60
C PRO A 91 10.90 9.52 5.47
N THR A 92 11.82 8.83 6.14
CA THR A 92 11.95 7.38 6.05
C THR A 92 11.61 6.71 7.37
N GLY A 93 10.87 5.61 7.31
CA GLY A 93 10.66 4.69 8.42
C GLY A 93 11.04 3.28 7.97
N GLN A 94 11.36 2.39 8.91
CA GLN A 94 11.84 1.05 8.59
C GLN A 94 11.57 0.05 9.70
N GLY A 95 11.51 -1.22 9.32
CA GLY A 95 11.51 -2.40 10.17
C GLY A 95 12.62 -3.36 9.77
N TRP A 96 13.24 -4.03 10.73
CA TRP A 96 14.24 -5.08 10.45
C TRP A 96 14.35 -6.12 11.57
N GLY A 97 14.87 -7.29 11.22
CA GLY A 97 15.13 -8.37 12.17
C GLY A 97 13.87 -8.77 12.93
N ASP A 98 13.97 -8.97 14.24
CA ASP A 98 12.88 -9.29 15.17
C ASP A 98 11.95 -8.09 15.47
N VAL A 99 11.48 -7.45 14.39
CA VAL A 99 10.61 -6.27 14.34
C VAL A 99 11.12 -5.09 15.16
N HIS A 100 12.39 -4.75 14.94
CA HIS A 100 12.95 -3.46 15.34
C HIS A 100 12.45 -2.37 14.40
N MET A 101 11.81 -1.34 14.94
CA MET A 101 11.16 -0.28 14.17
C MET A 101 11.86 1.06 14.36
N VAL A 102 11.93 1.85 13.29
CA VAL A 102 12.27 3.28 13.34
C VAL A 102 11.19 4.07 12.61
N THR A 103 10.56 5.01 13.31
CA THR A 103 9.50 5.88 12.76
C THR A 103 10.04 6.96 11.83
N PHE A 104 9.15 7.65 11.11
CA PHE A 104 9.51 8.75 10.21
C PHE A 104 10.23 9.92 10.88
N LYS A 105 10.13 10.07 12.22
CA LYS A 105 10.86 11.07 13.00
C LYS A 105 11.97 10.47 13.87
N GLY A 106 12.36 9.22 13.58
CA GLY A 106 13.57 8.61 14.12
C GLY A 106 13.41 8.03 15.54
N LEU A 107 12.19 7.83 16.03
CA LEU A 107 11.97 7.06 17.26
C LEU A 107 12.21 5.57 16.97
N ALA A 108 13.13 4.96 17.72
CA ALA A 108 13.39 3.53 17.66
C ALA A 108 12.62 2.80 18.76
N TYR A 109 12.00 1.66 18.44
CA TYR A 109 11.30 0.81 19.40
C TYR A 109 11.21 -0.64 18.88
N ASP A 110 10.97 -1.58 19.79
CA ASP A 110 10.76 -2.98 19.44
C ASP A 110 9.26 -3.27 19.45
N PHE A 111 8.70 -3.72 18.33
CA PHE A 111 7.25 -3.91 18.23
C PHE A 111 6.80 -5.29 18.70
N MET A 112 7.59 -6.35 18.48
CA MET A 112 7.49 -7.75 18.94
C MET A 112 6.08 -8.41 19.08
N ALA A 113 5.03 -7.75 18.61
CA ALA A 113 3.66 -8.24 18.62
C ALA A 113 3.47 -9.27 17.50
N VAL A 114 2.41 -10.06 17.61
CA VAL A 114 2.05 -11.11 16.64
C VAL A 114 0.65 -10.83 16.11
N GLY A 115 0.53 -10.74 14.78
CA GLY A 115 -0.70 -10.45 14.09
C GLY A 115 -0.50 -9.60 12.83
N ASP A 116 -1.59 -9.02 12.35
CA ASP A 116 -1.61 -8.21 11.14
C ASP A 116 -1.79 -6.74 11.52
N TYR A 117 -0.94 -5.87 10.99
CA TYR A 117 -0.85 -4.48 11.43
C TYR A 117 -0.70 -3.50 10.27
N THR A 118 -1.30 -2.32 10.44
CA THR A 118 -1.05 -1.18 9.55
C THR A 118 0.33 -0.62 9.83
N LEU A 119 1.30 -0.89 8.95
CA LEU A 119 2.64 -0.30 9.05
C LEU A 119 2.57 1.22 8.86
N VAL A 120 1.90 1.64 7.78
CA VAL A 120 1.61 3.05 7.49
C VAL A 120 0.48 3.16 6.48
N LYS A 121 -0.41 4.13 6.66
CA LYS A 121 -1.42 4.53 5.66
C LYS A 121 -1.62 6.03 5.61
N SER A 122 -2.09 6.53 4.48
CA SER A 122 -2.47 7.92 4.30
C SER A 122 -3.76 8.26 5.05
N VAL A 123 -3.87 9.49 5.52
CA VAL A 123 -5.13 10.07 6.02
C VAL A 123 -5.75 11.06 5.03
N GLU A 124 -5.09 11.30 3.89
CA GLU A 124 -5.56 12.24 2.89
C GLU A 124 -6.73 11.64 2.10
N PRO A 125 -7.88 12.33 1.97
CA PRO A 125 -9.02 11.81 1.24
C PRO A 125 -8.68 11.45 -0.21
N GLY A 126 -8.99 10.21 -0.60
CA GLY A 126 -8.76 9.70 -1.95
C GLY A 126 -7.32 9.24 -2.22
N ASN A 127 -6.42 9.33 -1.23
CA ASN A 127 -5.10 8.73 -1.31
C ASN A 127 -5.16 7.28 -0.76
N ALA A 128 -4.93 6.30 -1.64
CA ALA A 128 -5.00 4.88 -1.31
C ALA A 128 -3.70 4.29 -0.76
N PHE A 129 -2.69 5.11 -0.45
CA PHE A 129 -1.43 4.66 0.11
C PHE A 129 -1.66 3.96 1.46
N ASP A 130 -1.44 2.64 1.50
CA ASP A 130 -1.57 1.77 2.67
C ASP A 130 -0.56 0.64 2.53
N ILE A 131 0.17 0.36 3.60
CA ILE A 131 1.12 -0.74 3.73
C ILE A 131 0.81 -1.45 5.04
N GLN A 132 0.64 -2.77 4.94
CA GLN A 132 0.35 -3.66 6.05
C GLN A 132 1.45 -4.71 6.17
N ILE A 133 1.67 -5.18 7.40
CA ILE A 133 2.63 -6.24 7.70
C ILE A 133 1.96 -7.33 8.52
N ARG A 134 2.35 -8.58 8.27
CA ARG A 134 2.08 -9.70 9.17
C ARG A 134 3.31 -10.00 9.98
N THR A 135 3.17 -10.07 11.30
CA THR A 135 4.22 -10.51 12.20
C THR A 135 3.87 -11.85 12.82
N SER A 136 4.78 -12.82 12.70
CA SER A 136 4.63 -14.17 13.26
C SER A 136 5.59 -14.39 14.41
N GLY A 137 5.11 -15.04 15.47
CA GLY A 137 5.94 -15.34 16.64
C GLY A 137 6.91 -16.49 16.38
N GLU A 138 8.15 -16.33 16.84
CA GLU A 138 9.17 -17.36 16.81
C GLU A 138 9.71 -17.64 18.22
N HIS A 139 9.84 -18.93 18.54
CA HIS A 139 10.35 -19.46 19.82
C HIS A 139 9.69 -18.88 21.10
N GLY A 140 8.52 -18.24 20.98
CA GLY A 140 7.74 -17.70 22.09
C GLY A 140 8.32 -16.44 22.75
N VAL A 141 9.33 -15.80 22.14
CA VAL A 141 10.03 -14.63 22.71
C VAL A 141 10.28 -13.49 21.73
N MET A 142 10.14 -13.73 20.43
CA MET A 142 10.34 -12.73 19.37
C MET A 142 9.27 -12.89 18.29
N SER A 143 9.12 -11.89 17.43
CA SER A 143 8.33 -11.99 16.21
C SER A 143 9.14 -11.51 15.01
N TYR A 144 8.73 -11.91 13.82
CA TYR A 144 9.33 -11.49 12.55
C TYR A 144 8.25 -11.02 11.59
N THR A 145 8.58 -10.05 10.73
CA THR A 145 7.74 -9.70 9.59
C THR A 145 7.77 -10.84 8.58
N THR A 146 6.66 -11.55 8.43
CA THR A 146 6.53 -12.72 7.55
C THR A 146 5.76 -12.44 6.27
N GLU A 147 5.13 -11.29 6.15
CA GLU A 147 4.40 -10.88 4.95
C GLU A 147 4.28 -9.37 4.91
N ILE A 148 4.29 -8.81 3.70
CA ILE A 148 4.11 -7.38 3.48
C ILE A 148 3.16 -7.19 2.30
N ALA A 149 2.09 -6.44 2.53
CA ALA A 149 1.13 -6.08 1.51
C ALA A 149 1.02 -4.56 1.36
N ALA A 150 0.80 -4.09 0.14
CA ALA A 150 0.75 -2.68 -0.20
C ALA A 150 -0.37 -2.36 -1.20
N GLN A 151 -1.15 -1.32 -0.94
CA GLN A 151 -2.15 -0.79 -1.86
C GLN A 151 -1.52 0.26 -2.77
N VAL A 152 -1.46 -0.02 -4.07
CA VAL A 152 -0.89 0.85 -5.12
C VAL A 152 -1.97 1.20 -6.13
N GLY A 153 -2.52 2.41 -6.02
CA GLY A 153 -3.70 2.79 -6.81
C GLY A 153 -4.86 1.86 -6.49
N ALA A 154 -5.37 1.14 -7.50
CA ALA A 154 -6.40 0.11 -7.32
C ALA A 154 -5.85 -1.31 -7.14
N ASN A 155 -4.53 -1.49 -7.12
CA ASN A 155 -3.88 -2.80 -7.06
C ASN A 155 -3.39 -3.13 -5.65
N THR A 156 -3.48 -4.39 -5.26
CA THR A 156 -2.76 -4.92 -4.10
C THR A 156 -1.47 -5.62 -4.56
N VAL A 157 -0.37 -5.35 -3.87
CA VAL A 157 0.93 -5.96 -4.09
C VAL A 157 1.35 -6.64 -2.81
N ASP A 158 1.53 -7.95 -2.86
CA ASP A 158 1.86 -8.76 -1.71
C ASP A 158 3.19 -9.51 -1.92
N PHE A 159 3.97 -9.64 -0.84
CA PHE A 159 5.30 -10.25 -0.83
C PHE A 159 5.35 -11.44 0.12
N GLU A 160 5.66 -12.61 -0.44
CA GLU A 160 5.66 -13.90 0.25
C GLU A 160 7.07 -14.39 0.57
N LEU A 161 7.22 -15.15 1.65
CA LEU A 161 8.52 -15.67 2.09
C LEU A 161 9.18 -16.59 1.07
N ASP A 162 8.40 -17.33 0.28
CA ASP A 162 8.93 -18.15 -0.82
C ASP A 162 9.49 -17.32 -2.00
N GLY A 163 9.38 -16.00 -1.92
CA GLY A 163 9.84 -15.03 -2.90
C GLY A 163 8.79 -14.71 -3.97
N ALA A 164 7.58 -15.25 -3.87
CA ALA A 164 6.48 -14.86 -4.74
C ALA A 164 6.08 -13.39 -4.49
N VAL A 165 5.69 -12.74 -5.59
CA VAL A 165 5.00 -11.44 -5.55
C VAL A 165 3.61 -11.67 -6.11
N LYS A 166 2.57 -11.38 -5.34
CA LYS A 166 1.19 -11.47 -5.81
C LYS A 166 0.69 -10.08 -6.17
N LEU A 167 0.09 -9.96 -7.35
CA LEU A 167 -0.60 -8.75 -7.80
C LEU A 167 -2.09 -9.08 -7.83
N ASN A 168 -2.88 -8.41 -6.98
CA ASN A 168 -4.31 -8.69 -6.82
C ASN A 168 -4.60 -10.18 -6.53
N GLY A 169 -3.81 -10.78 -5.63
CA GLY A 169 -3.90 -12.21 -5.26
C GLY A 169 -3.33 -13.19 -6.29
N VAL A 170 -2.85 -12.71 -7.45
CA VAL A 170 -2.30 -13.57 -8.51
C VAL A 170 -0.79 -13.49 -8.52
N ALA A 171 -0.13 -14.65 -8.32
CA ALA A 171 1.32 -14.78 -8.42
C ALA A 171 1.83 -14.23 -9.76
N THR A 172 2.66 -13.20 -9.69
CA THR A 172 3.09 -12.40 -10.84
C THR A 172 4.62 -12.34 -10.87
N PRO A 173 5.27 -12.99 -11.86
CA PRO A 173 6.73 -12.97 -11.94
C PRO A 173 7.29 -11.56 -12.17
N ILE A 174 8.26 -11.18 -11.34
CA ILE A 174 9.12 -10.00 -11.50
C ILE A 174 10.56 -10.49 -11.65
N ALA A 175 11.10 -10.38 -12.86
CA ALA A 175 12.48 -10.75 -13.13
C ALA A 175 13.45 -9.75 -12.49
N VAL A 176 14.60 -10.23 -12.02
CA VAL A 176 15.66 -9.38 -11.46
C VAL A 176 16.13 -8.38 -12.52
N GLY A 177 16.33 -7.13 -12.10
CA GLY A 177 16.65 -6.00 -12.97
C GLY A 177 15.47 -5.46 -13.79
N SER A 178 14.27 -6.04 -13.65
CA SER A 178 13.08 -5.60 -14.38
C SER A 178 12.19 -4.68 -13.55
N VAL A 179 11.49 -3.80 -14.25
CA VAL A 179 10.43 -2.94 -13.70
C VAL A 179 9.11 -3.33 -14.36
N ARG A 180 8.11 -3.64 -13.53
CA ARG A 180 6.72 -3.84 -13.95
C ARG A 180 5.93 -2.58 -13.62
N LYS A 181 5.33 -1.97 -14.65
CA LYS A 181 4.38 -0.87 -14.45
C LYS A 181 3.01 -1.43 -14.06
N ILE A 182 2.36 -0.78 -13.11
CA ILE A 182 0.97 -1.00 -12.70
C ILE A 182 0.26 0.36 -12.62
N ASP A 183 -1.07 0.36 -12.60
CA ASP A 183 -1.80 1.60 -12.40
C ASP A 183 -1.51 2.14 -10.98
N GLY A 184 -1.09 3.41 -10.90
CA GLY A 184 -0.69 4.06 -9.66
C GLY A 184 0.78 3.88 -9.25
N GLY A 185 1.58 3.09 -9.99
CA GLY A 185 2.99 2.90 -9.62
C GLY A 185 3.80 1.88 -10.42
N THR A 186 4.88 1.41 -9.80
CA THR A 186 5.77 0.39 -10.36
C THR A 186 6.22 -0.58 -9.29
N ILE A 187 6.49 -1.82 -9.70
CA ILE A 187 7.16 -2.85 -8.89
C ILE A 187 8.45 -3.21 -9.60
N SER A 188 9.56 -3.24 -8.89
CA SER A 188 10.85 -3.66 -9.45
C SER A 188 11.54 -4.66 -8.53
N ARG A 189 12.28 -5.60 -9.13
CA ARG A 189 13.15 -6.52 -8.39
C ARG A 189 14.59 -6.13 -8.69
N THR A 190 15.23 -5.47 -7.74
CA THR A 190 16.58 -4.89 -7.96
C THR A 190 17.70 -5.89 -7.72
N LYS A 191 17.44 -6.91 -6.90
CA LYS A 191 18.30 -8.07 -6.62
C LYS A 191 17.42 -9.30 -6.41
N ASP A 192 18.03 -10.48 -6.28
CA ASP A 192 17.30 -11.73 -6.03
C ASP A 192 16.35 -11.62 -4.82
N ASP A 193 16.77 -10.94 -3.75
CA ASP A 193 16.02 -10.79 -2.51
C ASP A 193 15.32 -9.44 -2.34
N THR A 194 15.55 -8.46 -3.23
CA THR A 194 15.20 -7.06 -2.98
C THR A 194 14.18 -6.55 -3.99
N TYR A 195 13.03 -6.12 -3.48
CA TYR A 195 11.94 -5.52 -4.22
C TYR A 195 11.78 -4.04 -3.86
N VAL A 196 11.35 -3.23 -4.83
CA VAL A 196 11.00 -1.83 -4.64
C VAL A 196 9.68 -1.54 -5.33
N VAL A 197 8.71 -1.05 -4.56
CA VAL A 197 7.46 -0.47 -5.05
C VAL A 197 7.58 1.04 -5.01
N ASN A 198 7.24 1.71 -6.11
CA ASN A 198 7.17 3.17 -6.17
C ASN A 198 5.76 3.60 -6.56
N TRP A 199 5.18 4.52 -5.80
CA TRP A 199 3.89 5.13 -6.08
C TRP A 199 4.08 6.35 -6.98
N GLU A 200 3.10 6.64 -7.84
CA GLU A 200 3.09 7.87 -8.65
C GLU A 200 2.94 9.13 -7.79
N THR A 201 2.46 8.99 -6.55
CA THR A 201 2.38 10.04 -5.53
C THR A 201 3.73 10.36 -4.85
N GLY A 202 4.76 9.54 -5.10
CA GLY A 202 6.14 9.80 -4.72
C GLY A 202 6.68 8.98 -3.55
N GLU A 203 5.82 8.19 -2.89
CA GLU A 203 6.22 7.22 -1.87
C GLU A 203 6.97 6.03 -2.48
N SER A 204 7.80 5.39 -1.67
CA SER A 204 8.43 4.11 -2.01
C SER A 204 8.48 3.16 -0.83
N LEU A 205 8.39 1.86 -1.14
CA LEU A 205 8.57 0.76 -0.22
C LEU A 205 9.68 -0.13 -0.78
N LYS A 206 10.72 -0.35 0.02
CA LYS A 206 11.74 -1.37 -0.23
C LYS A 206 11.49 -2.56 0.68
N VAL A 207 11.46 -3.75 0.09
CA VAL A 207 11.30 -5.03 0.80
C VAL A 207 12.54 -5.88 0.52
N VAL A 208 13.11 -6.47 1.55
CA VAL A 208 14.24 -7.41 1.46
C VAL A 208 13.82 -8.74 2.08
N ASN A 209 13.71 -9.79 1.28
CA ASN A 209 13.43 -11.15 1.73
C ASN A 209 14.71 -11.79 2.29
N LYS A 210 14.70 -12.20 3.55
CA LYS A 210 15.88 -12.68 4.28
C LYS A 210 15.98 -14.19 4.20
N GLY A 211 16.21 -14.70 2.98
CA GLY A 211 16.42 -16.13 2.74
C GLY A 211 15.16 -16.98 2.91
N GLY A 212 13.98 -16.37 2.86
CA GLY A 212 12.68 -17.00 3.07
C GLY A 212 12.28 -17.16 4.53
N GLU A 213 12.97 -16.49 5.46
CA GLU A 213 12.68 -16.56 6.89
C GLU A 213 11.80 -15.38 7.35
N TYR A 214 12.15 -14.16 6.92
CA TYR A 214 11.46 -12.92 7.27
C TYR A 214 11.74 -11.81 6.25
N PHE A 215 11.13 -10.65 6.44
CA PHE A 215 11.37 -9.43 5.67
C PHE A 215 12.02 -8.33 6.51
N ASP A 216 12.91 -7.57 5.87
CA ASP A 216 13.24 -6.20 6.30
C ASP A 216 12.54 -5.23 5.33
N GLU A 217 12.00 -4.13 5.86
CA GLU A 217 11.31 -3.13 5.06
C GLU A 217 11.73 -1.69 5.36
N MET A 218 11.71 -0.86 4.33
CA MET A 218 11.98 0.57 4.44
C MET A 218 10.97 1.33 3.59
N VAL A 219 10.24 2.24 4.23
CA VAL A 219 9.28 3.14 3.59
C VAL A 219 9.89 4.52 3.52
N SER A 220 9.83 5.15 2.35
CA SER A 220 10.08 6.58 2.19
C SER A 220 8.79 7.26 1.76
N LEU A 221 8.37 8.28 2.50
CA LEU A 221 7.26 9.12 2.08
C LEU A 221 7.67 9.98 0.88
N GLY A 222 6.67 10.44 0.13
CA GLY A 222 6.89 11.41 -0.94
C GLY A 222 7.56 12.68 -0.39
N PRO A 223 8.40 13.36 -1.18
CA PRO A 223 9.13 14.53 -0.71
C PRO A 223 8.26 15.70 -0.25
N ASN A 224 7.00 15.71 -0.68
CA ASN A 224 6.00 16.71 -0.32
C ASN A 224 5.08 16.24 0.81
N ALA A 225 5.40 15.12 1.48
CA ALA A 225 4.59 14.59 2.57
C ALA A 225 4.50 15.59 3.71
N ARG A 226 3.27 15.99 4.04
CA ARG A 226 3.00 16.98 5.07
C ARG A 226 3.09 16.33 6.45
N PRO A 227 3.45 17.09 7.50
CA PRO A 227 3.29 16.59 8.86
C PRO A 227 1.85 16.13 9.12
N GLY A 228 1.66 14.91 9.62
CA GLY A 228 0.33 14.34 9.90
C GLY A 228 -0.39 13.76 8.68
N SER A 229 0.25 13.63 7.51
CA SER A 229 -0.38 13.08 6.30
C SER A 229 -0.53 11.56 6.29
N VAL A 230 0.12 10.88 7.23
CA VAL A 230 0.08 9.42 7.39
C VAL A 230 -0.10 9.05 8.86
N VAL A 231 -0.49 7.81 9.11
CA VAL A 231 -0.60 7.20 10.44
C VAL A 231 -0.25 5.71 10.38
N GLY A 232 0.13 5.10 11.50
CA GLY A 232 0.49 3.68 11.59
C GLY A 232 1.66 3.44 12.54
N LEU A 233 2.24 2.25 12.48
CA LEU A 233 3.41 1.85 13.25
C LEU A 233 4.66 2.73 12.98
N LEU A 234 4.77 3.34 11.79
CA LEU A 234 5.87 4.27 11.47
C LEU A 234 5.62 5.71 11.94
N GLY A 235 4.54 5.96 12.68
CA GLY A 235 4.18 7.25 13.25
C GLY A 235 3.57 8.23 12.25
N ALA A 236 3.09 9.37 12.76
CA ALA A 236 2.29 10.31 11.97
C ALA A 236 3.11 11.34 11.16
N ASN A 237 4.44 11.19 11.07
CA ASN A 237 5.33 12.17 10.45
C ASN A 237 5.18 13.61 11.01
N THR A 238 4.73 13.78 12.26
CA THR A 238 4.58 15.11 12.90
C THR A 238 5.85 15.50 13.67
N THR A 239 6.03 14.93 14.86
CA THR A 239 7.21 15.09 15.72
C THR A 239 7.50 13.75 16.39
N GLN A 240 8.75 13.56 16.82
CA GLN A 240 9.16 12.32 17.50
C GLN A 240 8.33 12.04 18.76
N ALA A 241 7.89 13.08 19.47
CA ALA A 241 7.09 12.94 20.69
C ALA A 241 5.68 12.38 20.46
N ASN A 242 5.21 12.37 19.20
CA ASN A 242 3.89 11.92 18.78
C ASN A 242 3.95 10.60 17.99
N ASP A 243 5.12 9.97 17.88
CA ASP A 243 5.31 8.84 16.98
C ASP A 243 4.58 7.58 17.46
N ILE A 244 4.45 7.38 18.79
CA ILE A 244 3.61 6.33 19.36
C ILE A 244 2.21 6.90 19.63
N GLN A 245 1.44 7.00 18.56
CA GLN A 245 0.05 7.44 18.58
C GLN A 245 -0.89 6.27 18.27
N LEU A 246 -1.93 6.08 19.09
CA LEU A 246 -3.02 5.14 18.82
C LEU A 246 -3.89 5.64 17.66
N ALA A 247 -4.66 4.76 17.04
CA ALA A 247 -5.56 5.08 15.94
C ALA A 247 -6.66 6.08 16.31
N ASP A 248 -7.01 6.21 17.60
CA ASP A 248 -7.93 7.24 18.10
C ASP A 248 -7.28 8.63 18.30
N GLY A 249 -5.96 8.73 18.06
CA GLY A 249 -5.18 9.93 18.21
C GLY A 249 -4.49 10.10 19.57
N THR A 250 -4.71 9.21 20.53
CA THR A 250 -4.05 9.23 21.84
C THR A 250 -2.55 8.97 21.69
N VAL A 251 -1.70 9.81 22.29
CA VAL A 251 -0.24 9.66 22.25
C VAL A 251 0.26 8.98 23.52
N LEU A 252 1.04 7.90 23.39
CA LEU A 252 1.73 7.24 24.48
C LEU A 252 3.14 7.83 24.61
N HIS A 253 3.39 8.56 25.68
CA HIS A 253 4.72 9.14 25.96
C HIS A 253 5.57 8.16 26.77
N ASN A 254 6.73 7.76 26.22
CA ASN A 254 7.63 6.77 26.82
C ASN A 254 6.91 5.44 27.18
N PRO A 255 6.28 4.78 26.20
CA PRO A 255 5.52 3.57 26.46
C PRO A 255 6.42 2.46 27.00
N THR A 256 5.86 1.66 27.88
CA THR A 256 6.42 0.36 28.28
C THR A 256 6.28 -0.66 27.15
N ASN A 257 7.04 -1.76 27.22
CA ASN A 257 6.89 -2.85 26.26
C ASN A 257 5.46 -3.42 26.26
N ASP A 258 4.84 -3.56 27.43
CA ASP A 258 3.46 -4.05 27.56
C ASP A 258 2.45 -3.11 26.88
N GLU A 259 2.69 -1.80 26.87
CA GLU A 259 1.86 -0.85 26.13
C GLU A 259 2.09 -0.94 24.61
N LEU A 260 3.33 -1.19 24.18
CA LEU A 260 3.68 -1.39 22.77
C LEU A 260 3.03 -2.64 22.19
N VAL A 261 3.22 -3.81 22.82
CA VAL A 261 2.66 -5.09 22.36
C VAL A 261 1.18 -5.27 22.72
N GLY A 262 0.65 -4.41 23.60
CA GLY A 262 -0.74 -4.42 24.04
C GLY A 262 -1.58 -3.37 23.33
N ALA A 263 -1.74 -2.20 23.95
CA ALA A 263 -2.67 -1.17 23.49
C ALA A 263 -2.26 -0.57 22.13
N TYR A 264 -0.98 -0.31 21.91
CA TYR A 264 -0.48 0.25 20.65
C TYR A 264 -0.66 -0.75 19.49
N ALA A 265 -0.19 -1.99 19.66
CA ALA A 265 -0.40 -3.05 18.67
C ALA A 265 -1.89 -3.28 18.38
N SER A 266 -2.73 -3.42 19.41
CA SER A 266 -4.18 -3.62 19.24
C SER A 266 -4.82 -2.48 18.46
N SER A 267 -4.39 -1.24 18.71
CA SER A 267 -4.94 -0.08 18.03
C SER A 267 -4.59 0.00 16.55
N TRP A 268 -3.49 -0.64 16.11
CA TRP A 268 -3.05 -0.70 14.72
C TRP A 268 -3.30 -2.05 14.06
N SER A 269 -3.99 -2.96 14.76
CA SER A 269 -4.40 -4.24 14.20
C SER A 269 -5.31 -4.05 12.99
N VAL A 270 -5.08 -4.86 11.96
CA VAL A 270 -5.87 -4.86 10.74
C VAL A 270 -7.08 -5.78 10.96
N GLY A 271 -8.28 -5.26 10.70
CA GLY A 271 -9.49 -6.07 10.66
C GLY A 271 -9.60 -6.84 9.34
N THR A 272 -10.27 -8.00 9.35
CA THR A 272 -10.41 -8.89 8.18
C THR A 272 -10.96 -8.18 6.93
N ASP A 273 -11.91 -7.26 7.11
CA ASP A 273 -12.56 -6.54 6.00
C ASP A 273 -11.67 -5.44 5.37
N LEU A 274 -10.51 -5.16 5.98
CA LEU A 274 -9.56 -4.12 5.58
C LEU A 274 -8.18 -4.69 5.25
N SER A 275 -8.03 -6.02 5.27
CA SER A 275 -6.74 -6.67 5.05
C SER A 275 -6.32 -6.61 3.59
N LEU A 276 -5.07 -6.23 3.38
CA LEU A 276 -4.35 -6.35 2.11
C LEU A 276 -3.51 -7.64 2.07
N LEU A 277 -3.22 -8.20 3.24
CA LEU A 277 -2.40 -9.39 3.43
C LEU A 277 -3.18 -10.61 2.94
N ASP A 278 -2.49 -11.49 2.23
CA ASP A 278 -3.04 -12.76 1.78
C ASP A 278 -2.98 -13.76 2.94
N ASP A 279 -4.11 -14.37 3.30
CA ASP A 279 -4.13 -15.46 4.29
C ASP A 279 -3.58 -16.79 3.69
N GLY A 280 -2.60 -16.69 2.78
CA GLY A 280 -2.01 -17.80 2.05
C GLY A 280 -2.96 -18.48 1.07
N GLY A 281 -3.97 -17.77 0.55
CA GLY A 281 -4.96 -18.37 -0.35
C GLY A 281 -5.81 -19.47 0.31
N LEU A 282 -5.84 -19.53 1.64
CA LEU A 282 -6.96 -20.14 2.35
C LEU A 282 -7.95 -19.01 2.59
N LEU A 283 -9.09 -19.08 1.91
CA LEU A 283 -10.28 -18.39 2.39
C LEU A 283 -10.44 -18.69 3.89
N PRO A 284 -11.12 -17.85 4.67
CA PRO A 284 -11.64 -18.26 5.97
C PRO A 284 -12.66 -19.37 5.72
N ALA A 285 -12.14 -20.57 5.51
CA ALA A 285 -12.83 -21.83 5.52
C ALA A 285 -13.12 -22.11 7.00
N ALA A 286 -14.08 -21.38 7.58
CA ALA A 286 -14.57 -21.77 8.88
C ALA A 286 -15.10 -23.20 8.72
N MET A 287 -14.64 -24.16 9.50
CA MET A 287 -15.34 -25.44 9.51
C MET A 287 -16.63 -25.22 10.30
N SER A 288 -17.77 -25.08 9.62
CA SER A 288 -19.04 -24.97 10.32
C SER A 288 -19.36 -26.31 10.99
N ASN A 289 -19.37 -26.29 12.33
CA ASN A 289 -19.58 -27.37 13.30
C ASN A 289 -18.41 -28.33 13.57
N LEU A 290 -17.71 -28.07 14.69
CA LEU A 290 -16.97 -29.00 15.57
C LEU A 290 -16.14 -30.12 14.87
N GLY A 291 -15.63 -29.85 13.68
CA GLY A 291 -14.86 -30.81 12.91
C GLY A 291 -13.37 -30.64 13.13
N ASP A 292 -12.67 -31.76 13.23
CA ASP A 292 -11.23 -31.81 13.15
C ASP A 292 -10.80 -31.39 11.72
N ALA A 293 -9.88 -30.43 11.61
CA ALA A 293 -9.31 -29.98 10.34
C ALA A 293 -8.67 -31.12 9.53
N ALA A 294 -8.30 -32.22 10.18
CA ALA A 294 -7.81 -33.43 9.52
C ALA A 294 -8.93 -34.26 8.86
N THR A 295 -10.21 -34.05 9.19
CA THR A 295 -11.36 -34.81 8.67
C THR A 295 -12.55 -33.90 8.32
N PRO A 296 -12.40 -33.01 7.31
CA PRO A 296 -13.40 -32.00 7.00
C PRO A 296 -14.75 -32.54 6.52
N PHE A 297 -14.80 -33.81 6.12
CA PHE A 297 -15.98 -34.48 5.57
C PHE A 297 -16.37 -35.74 6.35
N ASN A 298 -16.60 -35.60 7.65
CA ASN A 298 -16.97 -36.71 8.54
C ASN A 298 -18.50 -36.95 8.64
N GLY A 299 -19.29 -36.30 7.77
CA GLY A 299 -20.76 -36.34 7.77
C GLY A 299 -21.42 -35.42 8.81
N LYS A 300 -20.64 -34.67 9.59
CA LYS A 300 -21.11 -33.65 10.55
C LYS A 300 -20.44 -32.28 10.35
N SER A 301 -19.41 -32.23 9.52
CA SER A 301 -18.60 -31.05 9.25
C SER A 301 -18.60 -30.78 7.75
N SER A 302 -18.52 -29.49 7.42
CA SER A 302 -18.46 -28.94 6.07
C SER A 302 -17.38 -27.87 6.03
N ILE A 303 -16.89 -27.56 4.83
CA ILE A 303 -15.99 -26.43 4.61
C ILE A 303 -16.86 -25.21 4.33
N ASP A 304 -16.78 -24.16 5.15
CA ASP A 304 -17.56 -22.93 4.95
C ASP A 304 -16.71 -21.80 4.38
N LEU A 305 -16.93 -21.43 3.13
CA LEU A 305 -16.21 -20.37 2.44
C LEU A 305 -16.96 -19.04 2.60
N ALA A 306 -16.54 -18.25 3.58
CA ALA A 306 -17.10 -16.92 3.80
C ALA A 306 -16.87 -16.01 2.57
N GLY A 307 -17.89 -15.22 2.22
CA GLY A 307 -17.81 -14.24 1.12
C GLY A 307 -17.90 -14.82 -0.29
N PHE A 308 -18.03 -16.15 -0.45
CA PHE A 308 -18.36 -16.78 -1.73
C PHE A 308 -19.88 -16.81 -1.92
N ASP A 309 -20.40 -16.05 -2.88
CA ASP A 309 -21.83 -15.98 -3.19
C ASP A 309 -22.34 -17.34 -3.70
N ALA A 310 -23.10 -18.04 -2.86
CA ALA A 310 -23.65 -19.36 -3.16
C ALA A 310 -24.51 -19.41 -4.43
N SER A 311 -25.07 -18.28 -4.87
CA SER A 311 -25.85 -18.21 -6.12
C SER A 311 -24.97 -18.23 -7.38
N LYS A 312 -23.67 -17.97 -7.23
CA LYS A 312 -22.68 -17.91 -8.30
C LYS A 312 -21.59 -18.97 -8.14
N ALA A 313 -21.61 -19.74 -7.06
CA ALA A 313 -20.62 -20.72 -6.72
C ALA A 313 -20.67 -21.93 -7.67
N THR A 314 -19.49 -22.39 -8.10
CA THR A 314 -19.29 -23.61 -8.91
C THR A 314 -18.10 -24.40 -8.39
N LEU A 315 -18.12 -25.72 -8.63
CA LEU A 315 -17.06 -26.64 -8.23
C LEU A 315 -16.44 -27.33 -9.45
N ALA A 316 -15.13 -27.51 -9.41
CA ALA A 316 -14.40 -28.40 -10.31
C ALA A 316 -13.42 -29.24 -9.47
N PHE A 317 -13.41 -30.56 -9.68
CA PHE A 317 -12.50 -31.46 -8.98
C PHE A 317 -11.60 -32.18 -9.98
N SER A 318 -10.30 -32.20 -9.70
CA SER A 318 -9.30 -32.96 -10.46
C SER A 318 -8.45 -33.79 -9.51
N GLU A 319 -8.35 -35.08 -9.76
CA GLU A 319 -7.41 -35.95 -9.04
C GLU A 319 -5.98 -35.74 -9.54
N ASP A 320 -5.00 -35.99 -8.69
CA ASP A 320 -3.62 -36.12 -9.09
C ASP A 320 -3.40 -37.42 -9.87
N ALA A 321 -2.34 -37.46 -10.68
CA ALA A 321 -2.06 -38.61 -11.53
C ALA A 321 -1.78 -39.91 -10.74
N ALA A 322 -1.42 -39.80 -9.46
CA ALA A 322 -1.13 -40.95 -8.59
C ALA A 322 -2.32 -41.38 -7.73
N GLY A 323 -3.44 -40.64 -7.73
CA GLY A 323 -4.60 -40.89 -6.87
C GLY A 323 -4.34 -40.72 -5.37
N GLY A 324 -3.28 -40.00 -5.00
CA GLY A 324 -2.92 -39.69 -3.61
C GLY A 324 -3.67 -38.48 -3.06
N PHE A 325 -4.10 -37.57 -3.93
CA PHE A 325 -4.85 -36.38 -3.57
C PHE A 325 -5.68 -35.84 -4.74
N GLY A 326 -6.57 -34.90 -4.45
CA GLY A 326 -7.24 -34.13 -5.50
C GLY A 326 -7.32 -32.65 -5.17
N THR A 327 -7.49 -31.85 -6.21
CA THR A 327 -7.69 -30.40 -6.11
C THR A 327 -9.15 -30.10 -6.38
N LEU A 328 -9.83 -29.51 -5.39
CA LEU A 328 -11.19 -28.99 -5.52
C LEU A 328 -11.12 -27.47 -5.74
N THR A 329 -11.35 -27.03 -6.97
CA THR A 329 -11.48 -25.62 -7.32
C THR A 329 -12.90 -25.14 -7.08
N VAL A 330 -13.04 -24.00 -6.41
CA VAL A 330 -14.31 -23.32 -6.15
C VAL A 330 -14.26 -21.96 -6.83
N THR A 331 -15.31 -21.55 -7.53
CA THR A 331 -15.39 -20.22 -8.16
C THR A 331 -16.73 -19.58 -7.86
N SER A 332 -16.73 -18.32 -7.44
CA SER A 332 -17.90 -17.47 -7.18
C SER A 332 -17.72 -16.15 -7.93
N GLY A 333 -18.31 -16.05 -9.13
CA GLY A 333 -18.08 -14.90 -10.02
C GLY A 333 -16.60 -14.76 -10.41
N SER A 334 -15.95 -13.69 -9.96
CA SER A 334 -14.49 -13.47 -10.15
C SER A 334 -13.62 -14.07 -9.06
N GLN A 335 -14.19 -14.43 -7.91
CA GLN A 335 -13.48 -15.09 -6.82
C GLN A 335 -13.23 -16.54 -7.21
N HIS A 336 -12.04 -17.04 -6.93
CA HIS A 336 -11.68 -18.44 -7.14
C HIS A 336 -10.72 -18.89 -6.04
N THR A 337 -10.84 -20.16 -5.63
CA THR A 337 -9.92 -20.81 -4.70
C THR A 337 -9.73 -22.26 -5.11
N ALA A 338 -8.70 -22.92 -4.57
CA ALA A 338 -8.46 -24.34 -4.74
C ALA A 338 -8.11 -24.98 -3.40
N ILE A 339 -8.79 -26.06 -3.07
CA ILE A 339 -8.59 -26.83 -1.83
C ILE A 339 -7.88 -28.12 -2.20
N LEU A 340 -6.74 -28.38 -1.56
CA LEU A 340 -6.03 -29.64 -1.69
C LEU A 340 -6.63 -30.67 -0.72
N LEU A 341 -7.14 -31.78 -1.25
CA LEU A 341 -7.79 -32.83 -0.47
C LEU A 341 -6.93 -34.09 -0.49
N MET A 342 -6.39 -34.47 0.66
CA MET A 342 -5.64 -35.72 0.82
C MET A 342 -6.59 -36.91 0.85
N GLY A 343 -6.31 -37.93 0.02
CA GLY A 343 -7.14 -39.13 -0.13
C GLY A 343 -7.96 -39.17 -1.41
N GLN A 344 -8.87 -40.15 -1.48
CA GLN A 344 -9.66 -40.43 -2.68
C GLN A 344 -11.05 -39.82 -2.55
N TYR A 345 -11.40 -38.95 -3.50
CA TYR A 345 -12.70 -38.28 -3.57
C TYR A 345 -13.28 -38.41 -4.96
N ALA A 346 -14.59 -38.61 -5.07
CA ALA A 346 -15.27 -38.57 -6.36
C ALA A 346 -15.84 -37.16 -6.60
N ALA A 347 -15.66 -36.59 -7.79
CA ALA A 347 -16.21 -35.29 -8.15
C ALA A 347 -17.73 -35.19 -7.88
N ALA A 348 -18.48 -36.27 -8.14
CA ALA A 348 -19.92 -36.34 -7.92
C ALA A 348 -20.35 -36.35 -6.43
N GLY A 349 -19.40 -36.50 -5.50
CA GLY A 349 -19.67 -36.50 -4.07
C GLY A 349 -19.69 -35.11 -3.45
N PHE A 350 -19.20 -34.07 -4.13
CA PHE A 350 -19.19 -32.70 -3.61
C PHE A 350 -20.52 -31.98 -3.85
N GLY A 351 -20.97 -31.24 -2.84
CA GLY A 351 -22.16 -30.39 -2.91
C GLY A 351 -21.87 -28.98 -2.42
N LEU A 352 -22.61 -28.00 -2.95
CA LEU A 352 -22.63 -26.61 -2.49
C LEU A 352 -23.94 -26.31 -1.77
N ALA A 353 -23.88 -25.54 -0.70
CA ALA A 353 -25.05 -24.95 -0.05
C ALA A 353 -24.78 -23.50 0.38
N ASN A 354 -25.84 -22.74 0.63
CA ASN A 354 -25.72 -21.41 1.23
C ASN A 354 -25.47 -21.57 2.73
N ASP A 355 -24.55 -20.77 3.28
CA ASP A 355 -24.17 -20.81 4.71
C ASP A 355 -25.16 -20.06 5.63
N GLY A 356 -26.11 -19.31 5.07
CA GLY A 356 -27.03 -18.43 5.80
C GLY A 356 -26.44 -17.07 6.22
N HIS A 357 -25.17 -16.82 5.90
CA HIS A 357 -24.39 -15.65 6.30
C HIS A 357 -23.75 -14.90 5.12
N GLY A 358 -24.02 -15.32 3.89
CA GLY A 358 -23.55 -14.65 2.67
C GLY A 358 -22.34 -15.32 2.00
N GLY A 359 -21.93 -16.47 2.52
CA GLY A 359 -20.93 -17.38 1.96
C GLY A 359 -21.54 -18.69 1.43
N THR A 360 -20.67 -19.68 1.25
CA THR A 360 -21.00 -20.99 0.66
C THR A 360 -20.38 -22.12 1.47
N THR A 361 -21.17 -23.11 1.86
CA THR A 361 -20.67 -24.35 2.44
C THR A 361 -20.44 -25.42 1.37
N ILE A 362 -19.41 -26.23 1.59
CA ILE A 362 -19.07 -27.39 0.78
C ILE A 362 -19.18 -28.63 1.65
N ASP A 363 -20.01 -29.56 1.20
CA ASP A 363 -20.19 -30.87 1.79
C ASP A 363 -19.62 -31.95 0.88
N TYR A 364 -19.29 -33.10 1.46
CA TYR A 364 -18.94 -34.29 0.71
C TYR A 364 -19.73 -35.51 1.21
N GLN A 365 -20.37 -36.19 0.27
CA GLN A 365 -21.03 -37.48 0.48
C GLN A 365 -20.46 -38.49 -0.53
N PRO A 366 -19.74 -39.53 -0.07
CA PRO A 366 -19.23 -40.57 -0.95
C PRO A 366 -20.36 -41.16 -1.82
N PRO A 367 -20.20 -41.21 -3.15
CA PRO A 367 -21.19 -41.84 -4.01
C PRO A 367 -21.43 -43.30 -3.61
N ARG A 368 -22.68 -43.77 -3.73
CA ARG A 368 -23.01 -45.16 -3.40
C ARG A 368 -22.20 -46.12 -4.28
N PRO A 369 -21.53 -47.14 -3.70
CA PRO A 369 -20.89 -48.17 -4.49
C PRO A 369 -21.90 -48.83 -5.42
N THR A 370 -21.55 -48.93 -6.70
CA THR A 370 -22.33 -49.71 -7.66
C THR A 370 -21.59 -51.03 -7.87
N LEU A 371 -22.27 -52.16 -7.64
CA LEU A 371 -21.74 -53.46 -8.06
C LEU A 371 -21.67 -53.48 -9.58
N LEU A 372 -20.45 -53.58 -10.11
CA LEU A 372 -20.25 -53.92 -11.50
C LEU A 372 -20.43 -55.45 -11.61
N GLY A 373 -21.54 -55.86 -12.23
CA GLY A 373 -21.83 -57.26 -12.54
C GLY A 373 -21.04 -57.77 -13.73
#